data_AF-M3JYC2-F1
#
_entry.id   AF-M3JYC2-F1
#
_cell.length_a   1.000
_cell.length_b   1.000
_cell.length_c   1.000
_cell.angle_alpha   90.00
_cell.angle_beta   90.00
_cell.angle_gamma   90.00
#
_symmetry.space_group_name_H-M   'P 1'
#
loop_
_entity.id
_entity.type
_entity.pdbx_description
1 polymer ?
#
loop_
_entity_poly.entity_id
_entity_poly.type
_entity_poly.pdbx_seq_one_letter_code
_entity_poly.pdbx_strand_id
1 'polypeptide(L)'
;MAGRNAINKPKIKMHAHSHAKSLGRKRAARRTVATRSSTSRYAAKGTTAPRPTDSKAVALYTGETPGPTSIMTTSTLSNKRAKKIARNQKYFAANKASANELPSMEVDNVSPEEKQTKLDQVKKALWSVIENHSKNGYPIVADPEGTTLGIQSF
;
A
#
# COMPACT_ATOMS: atom_id res chain seq x y z
N MET A 1 18.38 35.43 40.80
CA MET A 1 18.24 36.62 41.66
C MET A 1 17.26 37.62 41.07
N ALA A 2 16.72 38.50 41.90
CA ALA A 2 16.03 39.70 41.46
C ALA A 2 16.99 40.61 40.67
N GLY A 3 16.46 41.45 39.80
CA GLY A 3 17.29 42.38 39.02
C GLY A 3 17.80 43.54 39.89
N ARG A 4 18.96 44.11 39.55
CA ARG A 4 19.57 45.25 40.26
C ARG A 4 18.59 46.43 40.46
N ASN A 5 17.74 46.70 39.47
CA ASN A 5 16.82 47.85 39.49
C ASN A 5 15.46 47.53 40.16
N ALA A 6 15.18 46.26 40.47
CA ALA A 6 13.89 45.83 41.01
C ALA A 6 14.10 44.62 41.93
N ILE A 7 14.70 44.89 43.09
CA ILE A 7 15.14 43.89 44.07
C ILE A 7 13.93 43.14 44.67
N ASN A 8 12.79 43.81 44.82
CA ASN A 8 11.56 43.20 45.35
C ASN A 8 10.78 42.39 44.30
N LYS A 9 11.23 42.33 43.04
CA LYS A 9 10.55 41.58 41.98
C LYS A 9 11.30 40.29 41.63
N PRO A 10 10.67 39.10 41.76
CA PRO A 10 11.33 37.82 41.54
C PRO A 10 11.45 37.47 40.04
N LYS A 11 12.38 38.11 39.33
CA LYS A 11 12.60 37.98 37.87
C LYS A 11 12.76 36.53 37.39
N ILE A 12 13.67 35.76 37.98
CA ILE A 12 13.96 34.38 37.52
C ILE A 12 12.75 33.47 37.71
N LYS A 13 12.08 33.53 38.86
CA LYS A 13 10.88 32.69 39.13
C LYS A 13 9.76 33.00 38.16
N MET A 14 9.53 34.28 37.86
CA MET A 14 8.55 34.70 36.85
C MET A 14 8.87 34.17 35.46
N HIS A 15 10.12 34.28 35.01
CA HIS A 15 10.52 33.77 33.70
C HIS A 15 10.43 32.24 33.63
N ALA A 16 10.88 31.54 34.67
CA ALA A 16 10.76 30.08 34.75
C ALA A 16 9.29 29.63 34.69
N HIS A 17 8.40 30.30 35.44
CA HIS A 17 6.97 30.00 35.41
C HIS A 17 6.34 30.28 34.03
N SER A 18 6.65 31.44 33.42
CA SER A 18 6.16 31.78 32.07
C SER A 18 6.64 30.77 31.03
N HIS A 19 7.92 30.39 31.08
CA HIS A 19 8.50 29.40 30.19
C HIS A 19 7.86 28.02 30.37
N ALA A 20 7.68 27.57 31.62
CA ALA A 20 7.01 26.31 31.93
C ALA A 20 5.55 26.30 31.42
N LYS A 21 4.80 27.40 31.59
CA LYS A 21 3.43 27.54 31.09
C LYS A 21 3.37 27.49 29.56
N SER A 22 4.30 28.17 28.89
CA SER A 22 4.42 28.13 27.42
C SER A 22 4.72 26.73 26.91
N LEU A 23 5.69 26.03 27.51
CA LEU A 23 6.00 24.65 27.18
C LEU A 23 4.85 23.69 27.47
N GLY A 24 4.14 23.87 28.59
CA GLY A 24 2.95 23.10 28.94
C GLY A 24 1.84 23.22 27.88
N ARG A 25 1.55 24.45 27.43
CA ARG A 25 0.60 24.70 26.34
C ARG A 25 1.04 24.05 25.02
N LYS A 26 2.31 24.19 24.65
CA LYS A 26 2.87 23.54 23.44
C LYS A 26 2.75 22.01 23.53
N ARG A 27 3.03 21.41 24.69
CA ARG A 27 2.88 19.97 24.90
C ARG A 27 1.42 19.52 24.80
N ALA A 28 0.49 20.27 25.39
CA ALA A 28 -0.94 19.97 25.31
C ALA A 28 -1.45 20.03 23.86
N ALA A 29 -1.05 21.05 23.09
CA ALA A 29 -1.42 21.19 21.69
C ALA A 29 -0.78 20.13 20.77
N ARG A 30 0.41 19.61 21.13
CA ARG A 30 1.10 18.54 20.38
C ARG A 30 0.55 17.13 20.63
N ARG A 31 -0.46 16.96 21.50
CA ARG A 31 -1.09 15.64 21.74
C ARG A 31 -1.90 15.12 20.54
N THR A 32 -1.82 15.77 19.38
CA THR A 32 -2.49 15.35 18.15
C THR A 32 -1.92 14.06 17.57
N VAL A 33 -0.61 13.81 17.74
CA VAL A 33 -0.02 12.50 17.40
C VAL A 33 0.10 11.68 18.68
N ALA A 34 -0.73 10.66 18.83
CA ALA A 34 -0.57 9.69 19.90
C ALA A 34 0.78 8.95 19.72
N THR A 35 1.73 9.19 20.61
CA THR A 35 2.98 8.43 20.69
C THR A 35 2.79 7.29 21.68
N ARG A 36 3.54 6.19 21.56
CA ARG A 36 3.46 5.08 22.53
C ARG A 36 3.74 5.50 23.98
N SER A 37 4.47 6.58 24.18
CA SER A 37 4.72 7.16 25.52
C SER A 37 3.57 8.03 26.03
N SER A 38 2.70 8.54 25.15
CA SER A 38 1.53 9.33 25.52
C SER A 38 0.23 8.53 25.55
N THR A 39 0.24 7.31 24.98
CA THR A 39 -0.89 6.37 24.97
C THR A 39 -0.63 5.15 25.86
N SER A 40 -1.66 4.37 26.15
CA SER A 40 -1.53 3.19 27.01
C SER A 40 -0.70 2.09 26.36
N ARG A 41 -0.09 1.21 27.18
CA ARG A 41 0.68 0.06 26.71
C ARG A 41 -0.14 -0.88 25.78
N TYR A 42 -1.45 -0.90 25.98
CA TYR A 42 -2.43 -1.75 25.29
C TYR A 42 -3.19 -1.04 24.17
N ALA A 43 -2.74 0.14 23.74
CA ALA A 43 -3.34 0.82 22.61
C ALA A 43 -3.30 -0.05 21.33
N ALA A 44 -4.40 -0.06 20.58
CA ALA A 44 -4.53 -0.86 19.37
C ALA A 44 -3.46 -0.50 18.33
N LYS A 45 -3.02 -1.49 17.54
CA LYS A 45 -2.08 -1.27 16.42
C LYS A 45 -2.66 -0.22 15.46
N GLY A 46 -1.81 0.68 14.96
CA GLY A 46 -2.23 1.80 14.11
C GLY A 46 -2.73 3.05 14.84
N THR A 47 -2.93 3.02 16.17
CA THR A 47 -3.30 4.23 16.92
C THR A 47 -2.11 5.06 17.37
N THR A 48 -0.89 4.52 17.28
CA THR A 48 0.31 5.12 17.86
C THR A 48 1.41 5.28 16.83
N ALA A 49 2.17 6.38 16.91
CA ALA A 49 3.33 6.56 16.03
C ALA A 49 4.32 5.38 16.12
N PRO A 50 4.87 4.91 14.98
CA PRO A 50 5.83 3.81 14.94
C PRO A 50 7.12 4.15 15.70
N ARG A 51 7.80 3.14 16.26
CA ARG A 51 9.10 3.35 16.93
C ARG A 51 10.15 3.84 15.91
N PRO A 52 11.23 4.50 16.36
CA PRO A 52 12.38 4.80 15.50
C PRO A 52 12.99 3.55 14.84
N THR A 53 12.88 2.40 15.50
CA THR A 53 13.32 1.09 14.99
C THR A 53 12.33 0.45 14.01
N ASP A 54 11.07 0.87 14.03
CA ASP A 54 10.03 0.28 13.19
C ASP A 54 10.12 0.87 11.78
N SER A 55 9.94 0.03 10.76
CA SER A 55 10.04 0.48 9.38
C SER A 55 8.83 1.33 9.01
N LYS A 56 9.04 2.64 8.83
CA LYS A 56 8.03 3.57 8.30
C LYS A 56 7.41 3.07 6.99
N ALA A 57 8.20 2.45 6.12
CA ALA A 57 7.73 1.93 4.83
C ALA A 57 6.73 0.78 4.99
N VAL A 58 6.94 -0.12 5.97
CA VAL A 58 6.00 -1.22 6.23
C VAL A 58 4.71 -0.68 6.84
N ALA A 59 4.82 0.30 7.73
CA ALA A 59 3.66 0.93 8.35
C ALA A 59 2.79 1.66 7.30
N LEU A 60 3.41 2.40 6.36
CA LEU A 60 2.70 3.03 5.23
C LEU A 60 2.06 2.00 4.28
N TYR A 61 2.69 0.83 4.10
CA TYR A 61 2.16 -0.22 3.23
C TYR A 61 0.96 -0.95 3.85
N THR A 62 1.00 -1.20 5.15
CA THR A 62 -0.04 -1.94 5.88
C THR A 62 -1.19 -1.05 6.36
N GLY A 63 -1.00 0.26 6.38
CA GLY A 63 -1.98 1.21 6.91
C GLY A 63 -2.01 1.26 8.44
N GLU A 64 -1.13 0.54 9.13
CA GLU A 64 -1.02 0.55 10.61
C GLU A 64 -0.29 1.80 11.14
N THR A 65 -0.52 2.96 10.55
CA THR A 65 -0.04 4.26 11.06
C THR A 65 -1.21 5.10 11.54
N PRO A 66 -1.05 5.88 12.64
CA PRO A 66 -2.06 6.86 13.01
C PRO A 66 -2.29 7.79 11.83
N GLY A 67 -3.56 8.13 11.60
CA GLY A 67 -3.96 9.02 10.51
C GLY A 67 -3.13 10.32 10.53
N PRO A 68 -2.84 10.89 9.35
CA PRO A 68 -1.98 12.07 9.27
C PRO A 68 -2.61 13.23 10.05
N THR A 69 -1.86 13.80 10.98
CA THR A 69 -2.33 14.96 11.78
C THR A 69 -2.30 16.28 11.01
N SER A 70 -1.76 16.26 9.80
CA SER A 70 -1.63 17.40 8.90
C SER A 70 -2.01 16.96 7.49
N ILE A 71 -2.56 17.89 6.71
CA ILE A 71 -2.98 17.67 5.32
C ILE A 71 -1.78 17.27 4.44
N MET A 72 -0.55 17.69 4.79
CA MET A 72 0.67 17.34 4.07
C MET A 72 1.58 16.42 4.88
N THR A 73 2.06 15.36 4.25
CA THR A 73 3.04 14.41 4.81
C THR A 73 4.32 14.39 3.98
N THR A 74 5.48 14.33 4.61
CA THR A 74 6.79 14.14 3.93
C THR A 74 7.17 12.67 3.76
N SER A 75 6.45 11.76 4.39
CA SER A 75 6.69 10.32 4.32
C SER A 75 5.94 9.68 3.16
N THR A 76 6.66 8.99 2.27
CA THR A 76 6.08 8.31 1.12
C THR A 76 6.54 6.85 1.07
N LEU A 77 5.76 6.01 0.37
CA LEU A 77 6.15 4.65 0.03
C LEU A 77 6.55 4.60 -1.44
N SER A 78 7.85 4.40 -1.72
CA SER A 78 8.32 4.19 -3.09
C SER A 78 7.70 2.93 -3.68
N ASN A 79 7.25 3.02 -4.93
CA ASN A 79 6.65 1.90 -5.66
C ASN A 79 7.60 0.68 -5.74
N LYS A 80 8.92 0.93 -5.84
CA LYS A 80 9.96 -0.13 -5.76
C LYS A 80 9.91 -0.87 -4.42
N ARG A 81 9.76 -0.14 -3.31
CA ARG A 81 9.70 -0.73 -1.98
C ARG A 81 8.36 -1.46 -1.77
N ALA A 82 7.26 -0.92 -2.27
CA ALA A 82 5.94 -1.57 -2.23
C ALA A 82 5.97 -2.95 -2.91
N LYS A 83 6.53 -3.04 -4.13
CA LYS A 83 6.69 -4.33 -4.83
C LYS A 83 7.56 -5.33 -4.07
N LYS A 84 8.67 -4.87 -3.46
CA LYS A 84 9.53 -5.73 -2.64
C LYS A 84 8.81 -6.26 -1.40
N ILE A 85 8.02 -5.43 -0.73
CA ILE A 85 7.24 -5.85 0.44
C ILE A 85 6.20 -6.89 0.02
N ALA A 86 5.44 -6.63 -1.06
CA ALA A 86 4.45 -7.56 -1.58
C ALA A 86 5.07 -8.92 -1.96
N ARG A 87 6.21 -8.91 -2.66
CA ARG A 87 6.93 -10.14 -3.02
C ARG A 87 7.39 -10.91 -1.79
N ASN A 88 7.97 -10.22 -0.80
CA ASN A 88 8.40 -10.86 0.44
C ASN A 88 7.22 -11.43 1.25
N GLN A 89 6.05 -10.78 1.23
CA GLN A 89 4.83 -11.31 1.84
C GLN A 89 4.37 -12.61 1.16
N LYS A 90 4.46 -12.69 -0.18
CA LYS A 90 4.19 -13.94 -0.91
C LYS A 90 5.13 -15.06 -0.48
N TYR A 91 6.43 -14.79 -0.40
CA TYR A 91 7.40 -15.80 0.07
C TYR A 91 7.12 -16.24 1.52
N PHE A 92 6.76 -15.30 2.40
CA PHE A 92 6.41 -15.64 3.78
C PHE A 92 5.14 -16.50 3.87
N ALA A 93 4.12 -16.19 3.06
CA ALA A 93 2.89 -16.99 2.98
C ALA A 93 3.16 -18.39 2.42
N ALA A 94 3.97 -18.49 1.36
CA ALA A 94 4.39 -19.77 0.78
C ALA A 94 5.13 -20.62 1.81
N ASN A 95 6.14 -20.05 2.50
CA ASN A 95 6.89 -20.76 3.54
C ASN A 95 6.01 -21.22 4.72
N LYS A 96 4.97 -20.45 5.06
CA LYS A 96 4.02 -20.84 6.11
C LYS A 96 3.13 -22.00 5.65
N ALA A 97 2.75 -22.03 4.37
CA ALA A 97 1.95 -23.11 3.79
C ALA A 97 2.77 -24.39 3.57
N SER A 98 4.04 -24.26 3.15
CA SER A 98 4.97 -25.37 2.91
C SER A 98 5.76 -25.79 4.16
N ALA A 99 5.37 -25.36 5.36
CA ALA A 99 6.09 -25.72 6.59
C ALA A 99 6.17 -27.25 6.84
N ASN A 100 5.38 -28.06 6.14
CA ASN A 100 5.40 -29.53 6.18
C ASN A 100 5.93 -30.21 4.89
N GLU A 101 6.28 -29.46 3.84
CA GLU A 101 6.75 -30.01 2.55
C GLU A 101 8.02 -29.29 2.06
N LEU A 102 8.85 -29.98 1.27
CA LEU A 102 10.14 -29.47 0.80
C LEU A 102 9.98 -28.07 0.12
N PRO A 103 10.88 -27.12 0.40
CA PRO A 103 10.72 -25.74 -0.04
C PRO A 103 10.96 -25.61 -1.56
N SER A 104 9.90 -25.71 -2.36
CA SER A 104 9.92 -25.23 -3.75
C SER A 104 9.80 -23.71 -3.78
N MET A 105 10.78 -23.03 -4.38
CA MET A 105 10.87 -21.57 -4.48
C MET A 105 10.06 -20.96 -5.66
N GLU A 106 9.10 -21.68 -6.23
CA GLU A 106 8.28 -21.20 -7.35
C GLU A 106 7.07 -20.37 -6.89
N VAL A 107 7.32 -19.20 -6.29
CA VAL A 107 6.23 -18.33 -5.77
C VAL A 107 5.90 -17.18 -6.73
N ASP A 108 6.77 -16.89 -7.70
CA ASP A 108 6.59 -15.81 -8.68
C ASP A 108 5.95 -16.28 -10.01
N ASN A 109 5.47 -17.52 -10.09
CA ASN A 109 4.64 -17.99 -11.19
C ASN A 109 3.23 -17.39 -11.06
N VAL A 110 3.11 -16.11 -11.40
CA VAL A 110 1.83 -15.45 -11.66
C VAL A 110 1.13 -16.25 -12.74
N SER A 111 -0.04 -16.82 -12.41
CA SER A 111 -0.87 -17.54 -13.35
C SER A 111 -0.99 -16.71 -14.64
N PRO A 112 -0.81 -17.31 -15.83
CA PRO A 112 -0.89 -16.60 -17.10
C PRO A 112 -2.27 -15.95 -17.34
N GLU A 113 -3.26 -16.26 -16.51
CA GLU A 113 -4.60 -15.65 -16.55
C GLU A 113 -4.64 -14.23 -15.97
N GLU A 114 -3.84 -13.92 -14.93
CA GLU A 114 -3.90 -12.61 -14.25
C GLU A 114 -3.26 -11.47 -15.06
N LYS A 115 -2.47 -11.80 -16.09
CA LYS A 115 -1.76 -10.81 -16.93
C LYS A 115 -2.42 -10.54 -18.28
N GLN A 116 -3.48 -11.25 -18.63
CA GLN A 116 -4.07 -11.10 -19.96
C GLN A 116 -4.79 -9.76 -20.06
N THR A 117 -4.34 -8.93 -20.99
CA THR A 117 -5.07 -7.71 -21.32
C THR A 117 -6.40 -8.07 -21.98
N LYS A 118 -7.40 -7.18 -21.93
CA LYS A 118 -8.68 -7.39 -22.65
C LYS A 118 -8.46 -7.69 -24.13
N LEU A 119 -7.45 -7.07 -24.73
CA LEU A 119 -7.04 -7.30 -26.10
C LEU A 119 -6.52 -8.73 -26.32
N ASP A 120 -5.70 -9.25 -25.39
CA ASP A 120 -5.21 -10.64 -25.46
C ASP A 120 -6.35 -11.65 -25.34
N GLN A 121 -7.35 -11.38 -24.51
CA GLN A 121 -8.55 -12.22 -24.40
C GLN A 121 -9.33 -12.25 -25.72
N VAL A 122 -9.53 -11.09 -26.36
CA VAL A 122 -10.21 -11.00 -27.67
C VAL A 122 -9.41 -11.71 -28.75
N LYS A 123 -8.08 -11.55 -28.77
CA LYS A 123 -7.21 -12.28 -29.70
C LYS A 123 -7.31 -13.78 -29.50
N LYS A 124 -7.25 -14.27 -28.26
CA LYS A 124 -7.41 -15.69 -27.95
C LYS A 124 -8.77 -16.24 -28.38
N ALA A 125 -9.84 -15.49 -28.12
CA ALA A 125 -11.18 -15.86 -28.57
C ALA A 125 -11.27 -15.92 -30.10
N LEU A 126 -10.75 -14.91 -30.81
CA LEU A 126 -10.72 -14.89 -32.27
C LEU A 126 -9.92 -16.05 -32.85
N TRP A 127 -8.72 -16.31 -32.32
CA TRP A 127 -7.89 -17.45 -32.72
C TRP A 127 -8.60 -18.78 -32.46
N SER A 128 -9.30 -18.92 -31.34
CA SER A 128 -10.09 -20.13 -31.07
C SER A 128 -11.24 -20.33 -32.07
N VAL A 129 -11.87 -19.26 -32.54
CA VAL A 129 -12.92 -19.32 -33.57
C VAL A 129 -12.35 -19.71 -34.92
N ILE A 130 -11.20 -19.14 -35.31
CA ILE A 130 -10.50 -19.49 -36.56
C ILE A 130 -10.07 -20.96 -36.55
N GLU A 131 -9.47 -21.43 -35.46
CA GLU A 131 -9.02 -22.83 -35.32
C GLU A 131 -10.19 -23.82 -35.29
N ASN A 132 -11.32 -23.45 -34.69
CA ASN A 132 -12.52 -24.28 -34.71
C ASN A 132 -13.20 -24.27 -36.09
N HIS A 133 -13.18 -23.14 -36.80
CA HIS A 133 -13.68 -23.04 -38.17
C HIS A 133 -12.82 -23.86 -39.15
N SER A 134 -11.49 -23.92 -38.96
CA SER A 134 -10.63 -24.76 -39.82
C SER A 134 -10.81 -26.25 -39.57
N LYS A 135 -11.33 -26.66 -38.41
CA LYS A 135 -11.53 -28.07 -38.04
C LYS A 135 -12.94 -28.59 -38.35
N ASN A 136 -13.98 -27.77 -38.13
CA ASN A 136 -15.39 -28.18 -38.22
C ASN A 136 -16.26 -27.27 -39.11
N GLY A 137 -15.68 -26.25 -39.77
CA GLY A 137 -16.42 -25.32 -40.63
C GLY A 137 -16.55 -25.80 -42.08
N TYR A 138 -17.61 -25.35 -42.76
CA TYR A 138 -17.76 -25.55 -44.21
C TYR A 138 -16.56 -24.93 -44.97
N PRO A 139 -16.08 -25.56 -46.06
CA PRO A 139 -14.96 -25.03 -46.83
C PRO A 139 -15.36 -23.68 -47.46
N ILE A 140 -14.80 -22.59 -46.95
CA ILE A 140 -14.90 -21.28 -47.59
C ILE A 140 -13.85 -21.25 -48.70
N VAL A 141 -14.30 -21.33 -49.94
CA VAL A 141 -13.46 -21.08 -51.12
C VAL A 141 -13.18 -19.58 -51.14
N ALA A 142 -11.91 -19.20 -50.95
CA ALA A 142 -11.46 -17.81 -51.01
C ALA A 142 -11.19 -17.43 -52.47
N ASP A 143 -12.25 -17.29 -53.26
CA ASP A 143 -12.15 -16.66 -54.58
C ASP A 143 -12.11 -15.12 -54.43
N PRO A 144 -11.34 -14.40 -55.26
CA PRO A 144 -11.16 -12.95 -55.18
C PRO A 144 -12.43 -12.14 -55.55
N GLU A 145 -13.54 -12.80 -55.86
CA GLU A 145 -14.81 -12.20 -56.28
C GLU A 145 -15.92 -12.54 -55.28
N GLY A 146 -16.02 -11.75 -54.20
CA GLY A 146 -17.23 -11.59 -53.38
C GLY A 146 -17.95 -12.84 -52.87
N THR A 147 -17.72 -13.22 -51.61
CA THR A 147 -18.48 -14.27 -50.92
C THR A 147 -19.94 -13.83 -50.68
N THR A 148 -20.88 -14.34 -51.47
CA THR A 148 -22.32 -14.20 -51.23
C THR A 148 -22.81 -15.39 -50.40
N LEU A 149 -23.04 -15.17 -49.10
CA LEU A 149 -23.76 -16.11 -48.25
C LEU A 149 -25.24 -16.13 -48.68
N GLY A 150 -25.62 -17.11 -49.49
CA GLY A 150 -27.01 -17.38 -49.84
C GLY A 150 -27.79 -17.80 -48.60
N ILE A 151 -28.71 -16.94 -48.16
CA ILE A 151 -29.69 -17.28 -47.12
C ILE A 151 -30.73 -18.18 -47.78
N GLN A 152 -30.79 -19.44 -47.34
CA GLN A 152 -31.85 -20.37 -47.73
C GLN A 152 -33.13 -19.97 -46.98
N SER A 153 -34.07 -19.33 -47.67
CA SER A 153 -35.41 -19.06 -47.15
C SER A 153 -36.25 -20.33 -47.22
N PHE A 154 -36.87 -20.72 -46.10
CA PHE A 154 -37.91 -21.75 -46.04
C PHE A 154 -39.20 -21.28 -46.71
#